data_AF-A0A2P5HN74-F1
#
_entry.id   AF-A0A2P5HN74-F1
#
_cell.length_a   1.000
_cell.length_b   1.000
_cell.length_c   1.000
_cell.angle_alpha   90.00
_cell.angle_beta   90.00
_cell.angle_gamma   90.00
#
_symmetry.space_group_name_H-M   'P 1'
#
loop_
_entity.id
_entity.type
_entity.pdbx_description
1 polymer ?
#
loop_
_entity_poly.entity_id
_entity_poly.type
_entity_poly.pdbx_seq_one_letter_code
_entity_poly.pdbx_strand_id
1 'polypeptide(L)'
;MASETKQAIIITAWPCVGKTFFAVNNAKEECPPIHLDSSAYDLKSSAGTEKYVEHIESEARGSPNSILLVSSHAEVRELLRRKGLKYVAVSVNHLEDWKKRQLRRLNDDPEHKNAHQGLLKKGIAEWDTWKAREAGEKGAKIVLGNEEYLSDIGVEQIHNLWKAYL
;
A
#
# COMPACT_ATOMS: atom_id res chain seq x y z
N MET A 1 20.30 -21.61 -8.31
CA MET A 1 20.33 -20.59 -7.26
C MET A 1 19.50 -19.41 -7.77
N ALA A 2 18.34 -19.15 -7.18
CA ALA A 2 17.50 -18.03 -7.61
C ALA A 2 18.26 -16.73 -7.31
N SER A 3 18.48 -15.93 -8.35
CA SER A 3 19.00 -14.57 -8.22
C SER A 3 18.10 -13.80 -7.24
N GLU A 4 18.64 -13.42 -6.08
CA GLU A 4 17.97 -12.48 -5.19
C GLU A 4 17.68 -11.23 -6.02
N THR A 5 16.41 -11.01 -6.33
CA THR A 5 16.00 -9.85 -7.10
C THR A 5 16.23 -8.65 -6.19
N LYS A 6 17.31 -7.90 -6.43
CA LYS A 6 17.59 -6.63 -5.76
C LYS A 6 16.47 -5.65 -6.09
N GLN A 7 15.44 -5.62 -5.25
CA GLN A 7 14.32 -4.69 -5.34
C GLN A 7 13.96 -4.20 -3.94
N ALA A 8 13.41 -2.98 -3.88
CA ALA A 8 12.82 -2.40 -2.69
C ALA A 8 11.69 -3.29 -2.16
N ILE A 9 11.42 -3.22 -0.86
CA ILE A 9 10.22 -3.83 -0.28
C ILE A 9 9.02 -3.01 -0.74
N ILE A 10 8.21 -3.56 -1.63
CA ILE A 10 6.99 -2.87 -2.07
C ILE A 10 5.86 -3.18 -1.06
N ILE A 11 5.27 -2.14 -0.47
CA ILE A 11 4.09 -2.24 0.37
C ILE A 11 2.90 -1.64 -0.37
N THR A 12 1.98 -2.52 -0.75
CA THR A 12 0.69 -2.15 -1.33
C THR A 12 -0.32 -2.00 -0.19
N ALA A 13 -0.81 -0.80 0.08
CA ALA A 13 -1.60 -0.56 1.29
C ALA A 13 -2.93 0.14 1.03
N TRP A 14 -3.97 -0.30 1.74
CA TRP A 14 -5.27 0.36 1.79
C TRP A 14 -5.16 1.83 2.21
N PRO A 15 -6.14 2.68 1.86
CA PRO A 15 -6.18 4.05 2.35
C PRO A 15 -6.38 4.09 3.88
N CYS A 16 -5.79 5.10 4.52
CA CYS A 16 -5.87 5.37 5.97
C CYS A 16 -5.26 4.31 6.90
N VAL A 17 -4.35 3.48 6.39
CA VAL A 17 -3.52 2.56 7.20
C VAL A 17 -2.23 3.20 7.75
N GLY A 18 -2.02 4.50 7.51
CA GLY A 18 -0.87 5.23 8.04
C GLY A 18 0.39 5.22 7.16
N LYS A 19 0.28 4.95 5.84
CA LYS A 19 1.44 4.96 4.91
C LYS A 19 2.30 6.23 5.05
N THR A 20 1.70 7.41 4.94
CA THR A 20 2.44 8.68 5.01
C THR A 20 3.11 8.89 6.37
N PHE A 21 2.41 8.53 7.45
CA PHE A 21 2.96 8.62 8.80
C PHE A 21 4.16 7.66 8.99
N PHE A 22 4.03 6.43 8.51
CA PHE A 22 5.13 5.46 8.47
C PHE A 22 6.32 6.01 7.67
N ALA A 23 6.05 6.64 6.51
CA ALA A 23 7.09 7.19 5.67
C ALA A 23 7.91 8.27 6.39
N VAL A 24 7.22 9.23 7.00
CA VAL A 24 7.84 10.37 7.67
C VAL A 24 8.65 9.93 8.89
N ASN A 25 8.10 9.03 9.72
CA ASN A 25 8.75 8.64 10.97
C ASN A 25 9.92 7.69 10.79
N ASN A 26 9.97 6.97 9.67
CA ASN A 26 11.03 6.01 9.36
C ASN A 26 11.98 6.54 8.26
N ALA A 27 11.93 7.84 7.92
CA ALA A 27 12.71 8.42 6.83
C ALA A 27 14.25 8.33 7.02
N LYS A 28 14.71 8.10 8.25
CA LYS A 28 16.13 7.98 8.61
C LYS A 28 16.59 6.53 8.85
N GLU A 29 15.70 5.57 8.63
CA GLU A 29 16.03 4.15 8.79
C GLU A 29 17.02 3.70 7.73
N GLU A 30 17.74 2.61 8.01
CA GLU A 30 18.61 1.95 7.02
C GLU A 30 17.83 1.52 5.76
N CYS A 31 16.52 1.31 5.92
CA CYS A 31 15.58 1.04 4.84
C CYS A 31 14.56 2.17 4.68
N PRO A 32 14.92 3.29 4.02
CA PRO A 32 14.07 4.48 4.00
C PRO A 32 12.79 4.24 3.17
N PRO A 33 11.62 4.63 3.67
CA PRO A 33 10.37 4.54 2.95
C PRO A 33 10.21 5.65 1.90
N ILE A 34 9.85 5.26 0.68
CA ILE A 34 9.53 6.13 -0.46
C ILE A 34 8.02 6.03 -0.71
N HIS A 35 7.30 7.15 -0.65
CA HIS A 35 5.85 7.17 -0.88
C HIS A 35 5.53 7.58 -2.32
N LEU A 36 4.97 6.64 -3.09
CA LEU A 36 4.48 6.91 -4.45
C LEU A 36 2.97 7.13 -4.43
N ASP A 37 2.57 8.40 -4.44
CA ASP A 37 1.16 8.77 -4.48
C ASP A 37 0.54 8.41 -5.84
N SER A 38 -0.53 7.62 -5.79
CA SER A 38 -1.27 7.19 -6.96
C SER A 38 -2.18 8.30 -7.50
N SER A 39 -2.41 9.38 -6.73
CA SER A 39 -3.24 10.52 -7.14
C SER A 39 -2.72 11.27 -8.36
N ALA A 40 -1.42 11.16 -8.66
CA ALA A 40 -0.77 11.74 -9.83
C ALA A 40 -1.05 10.97 -11.14
N TYR A 41 -1.76 9.84 -11.08
CA TYR A 41 -1.98 8.92 -12.20
C TYR A 41 -3.47 8.75 -12.52
N ASP A 42 -3.79 8.63 -13.81
CA ASP A 42 -5.13 8.25 -14.25
C ASP A 42 -5.33 6.73 -14.16
N LEU A 43 -5.64 6.25 -12.96
CA LEU A 43 -5.87 4.82 -12.71
C LEU A 43 -7.21 4.31 -13.29
N LYS A 44 -7.99 5.15 -13.97
CA LYS A 44 -9.20 4.72 -14.69
C LYS A 44 -8.87 4.21 -16.08
N SER A 45 -7.70 4.55 -16.63
CA SER A 45 -7.22 4.02 -17.91
C SER A 45 -6.14 2.97 -17.70
N SER A 46 -6.11 1.98 -18.60
CA SER A 46 -5.04 0.96 -18.60
C SER A 46 -3.67 1.63 -18.77
N ALA A 47 -3.56 2.62 -19.65
CA ALA A 47 -2.31 3.36 -19.89
C ALA A 47 -1.84 4.14 -18.65
N GLY A 48 -2.74 4.76 -17.88
CA GLY A 48 -2.36 5.43 -16.64
C GLY A 48 -1.94 4.45 -15.54
N THR A 49 -2.59 3.29 -15.47
CA THR A 49 -2.22 2.20 -14.56
C THR A 49 -0.84 1.62 -14.91
N GLU A 50 -0.57 1.38 -16.20
CA GLU A 50 0.73 0.90 -16.69
C GLU A 50 1.85 1.89 -16.35
N LYS A 51 1.66 3.19 -16.60
CA LYS A 51 2.61 4.24 -16.22
C LYS A 51 2.91 4.26 -14.72
N TYR A 52 1.89 4.06 -13.88
CA TYR A 52 2.09 4.00 -12.44
C TYR A 52 2.95 2.78 -12.05
N VAL A 53 2.64 1.62 -12.62
CA VAL A 53 3.39 0.38 -12.37
C VAL A 53 4.82 0.45 -12.89
N GLU A 54 5.07 1.08 -14.04
CA GLU A 54 6.42 1.31 -14.56
C GLU A 54 7.24 2.21 -13.63
N HIS A 55 6.62 3.25 -13.06
CA HIS A 55 7.30 4.09 -12.07
C HIS A 55 7.64 3.30 -10.79
N ILE A 56 6.70 2.48 -10.30
CA ILE A 56 6.94 1.59 -9.16
C ILE A 56 8.12 0.64 -9.46
N GLU A 57 8.15 0.03 -10.65
CA GLU A 57 9.21 -0.88 -11.08
C GLU A 57 10.58 -0.20 -11.13
N SER A 58 10.63 1.01 -11.70
CA SER A 58 11.85 1.82 -11.78
C SER A 58 12.39 2.15 -10.39
N GLU A 59 11.53 2.67 -9.50
CA GLU A 59 11.91 3.02 -8.13
C GLU A 59 12.33 1.79 -7.31
N ALA A 60 11.57 0.70 -7.43
CA ALA A 60 11.87 -0.53 -6.69
C ALA A 60 13.25 -1.09 -7.08
N ARG A 61 13.61 -1.06 -8.36
CA ARG A 61 14.92 -1.56 -8.83
C ARG A 61 16.06 -0.57 -8.61
N GLY A 62 15.77 0.72 -8.66
CA GLY A 62 16.75 1.78 -8.40
C GLY A 62 17.14 1.90 -6.93
N SER A 63 16.24 1.53 -6.03
CA SER A 63 16.41 1.70 -4.57
C SER A 63 16.21 0.38 -3.81
N PRO A 64 17.06 -0.65 -4.03
CA PRO A 64 16.84 -1.99 -3.49
C PRO A 64 16.88 -2.09 -1.96
N ASN A 65 17.44 -1.09 -1.28
CA ASN A 65 17.50 -1.01 0.17
C ASN A 65 16.41 -0.10 0.75
N SER A 66 15.28 0.09 0.06
CA SER A 66 14.21 1.00 0.50
C SER A 66 12.86 0.27 0.67
N ILE A 67 11.90 0.94 1.31
CA ILE A 67 10.50 0.50 1.37
C ILE A 67 9.67 1.36 0.44
N LEU A 68 9.07 0.80 -0.61
CA LEU A 68 8.23 1.53 -1.53
C LEU A 68 6.75 1.43 -1.14
N LEU A 69 6.18 2.50 -0.61
CA LEU A 69 4.77 2.56 -0.21
C LEU A 69 3.91 2.99 -1.40
N VAL A 70 2.99 2.12 -1.82
CA VAL A 70 2.12 2.36 -2.97
C VAL A 70 0.65 2.24 -2.57
N SER A 71 -0.17 3.15 -3.08
CA SER A 71 -1.63 3.05 -2.96
C SER A 71 -2.13 2.06 -3.99
N SER A 72 -2.75 0.97 -3.53
CA SER A 72 -3.01 -0.18 -4.39
C SER A 72 -4.49 -0.43 -4.61
N HIS A 73 -4.85 -0.38 -5.88
CA HIS A 73 -5.97 -1.12 -6.44
C HIS A 73 -5.52 -2.56 -6.76
N ALA A 74 -6.48 -3.50 -6.90
CA ALA A 74 -6.18 -4.89 -7.21
C ALA A 74 -5.51 -5.04 -8.59
N GLU A 75 -5.89 -4.17 -9.53
CA GLU A 75 -5.36 -4.10 -10.88
C GLU A 75 -3.86 -3.77 -10.90
N VAL A 76 -3.41 -2.85 -10.03
CA VAL A 76 -2.00 -2.51 -9.84
C VAL A 76 -1.22 -3.73 -9.33
N ARG A 77 -1.74 -4.43 -8.33
CA ARG A 77 -1.09 -5.62 -7.75
C ARG A 77 -0.94 -6.76 -8.72
N GLU A 78 -1.95 -7.01 -9.54
CA GLU A 78 -1.86 -8.02 -10.59
C GLU A 78 -0.80 -7.67 -11.63
N LEU A 79 -0.67 -6.39 -12.01
CA LEU A 79 0.39 -5.94 -12.92
C LEU A 79 1.78 -6.05 -12.30
N LEU A 80 1.95 -5.70 -11.02
CA LEU A 80 3.21 -5.91 -10.29
C LEU A 80 3.62 -7.39 -10.34
N ARG A 81 2.67 -8.29 -10.05
CA ARG A 81 2.90 -9.74 -10.10
C ARG A 81 3.28 -10.22 -11.50
N ARG A 82 2.61 -9.75 -12.56
CA ARG A 82 2.95 -10.08 -13.95
C ARG A 82 4.35 -9.63 -14.35
N LYS A 83 4.83 -8.52 -13.79
CA LYS A 83 6.20 -8.01 -13.97
C LYS A 83 7.23 -8.67 -13.05
N GLY A 84 6.83 -9.68 -12.25
CA GLY A 84 7.71 -10.38 -11.33
C GLY A 84 8.13 -9.56 -10.11
N LEU A 85 7.43 -8.47 -9.82
CA LEU A 85 7.65 -7.67 -8.62
C LEU A 85 6.91 -8.31 -7.44
N LYS A 86 7.64 -8.50 -6.35
CA LYS A 86 7.06 -9.02 -5.11
C LYS A 86 6.55 -7.83 -4.30
N TYR A 87 5.51 -8.02 -3.49
CA TYR A 87 4.99 -6.97 -2.62
C TYR A 87 4.35 -7.59 -1.37
N VAL A 88 4.19 -6.77 -0.33
CA VAL A 88 3.38 -7.05 0.85
C VAL A 88 2.06 -6.28 0.73
N ALA A 89 0.94 -6.99 0.80
CA ALA A 89 -0.38 -6.37 0.83
C ALA A 89 -0.80 -6.04 2.26
N VAL A 90 -1.14 -4.78 2.52
CA VAL A 90 -1.58 -4.30 3.83
C VAL A 90 -3.03 -3.84 3.72
N SER A 91 -3.90 -4.47 4.49
CA SER A 91 -5.32 -4.18 4.54
C SER A 91 -5.82 -4.09 5.99
N VAL A 92 -7.10 -3.80 6.15
CA VAL A 92 -7.80 -3.76 7.42
C VAL A 92 -8.87 -4.85 7.46
N ASN A 93 -9.19 -5.33 8.65
CA ASN A 93 -10.16 -6.42 8.78
C ASN A 93 -11.61 -5.95 8.84
N HIS A 94 -11.87 -4.82 9.51
CA HIS A 94 -13.23 -4.42 9.89
C HIS A 94 -13.64 -3.07 9.26
N LEU A 95 -14.85 -3.03 8.69
CA LEU A 95 -15.39 -1.82 8.07
C LEU A 95 -15.52 -0.67 9.07
N GLU A 96 -15.99 -0.94 10.28
CA GLU A 96 -16.17 0.09 11.30
C GLU A 96 -14.84 0.70 11.76
N ASP A 97 -13.79 -0.11 11.85
CA ASP A 97 -12.45 0.38 12.13
C ASP A 97 -11.92 1.26 10.99
N TRP A 98 -12.09 0.81 9.75
CA TRP A 98 -11.72 1.60 8.57
C TRP A 98 -12.48 2.94 8.48
N LYS A 99 -13.78 2.93 8.75
CA LYS A 99 -14.62 4.14 8.82
C LYS A 99 -14.08 5.11 9.87
N LYS A 100 -13.74 4.63 11.07
CA LYS A 100 -13.16 5.46 12.14
C LYS A 100 -11.85 6.11 11.68
N ARG A 101 -10.96 5.37 11.03
CA ARG A 101 -9.70 5.90 10.49
C ARG A 101 -9.93 6.99 9.44
N GLN A 102 -10.91 6.78 8.55
CA GLN A 102 -11.29 7.76 7.55
C GLN A 102 -11.90 9.03 8.16
N LEU A 103 -12.75 8.89 9.18
CA LEU A 103 -13.32 10.02 9.90
C LEU A 103 -12.26 10.81 10.67
N ARG A 104 -11.25 10.15 11.26
CA ARG A 104 -10.09 10.83 11.85
C ARG A 104 -9.34 11.62 10.77
N ARG A 105 -9.01 11.00 9.64
CA ARG A 105 -8.33 11.67 8.52
C ARG A 105 -9.11 12.88 7.99
N LEU A 106 -10.44 12.79 7.92
CA LEU A 106 -11.32 13.90 7.52
C LEU A 106 -11.21 15.11 8.45
N ASN A 107 -11.00 14.89 9.74
CA ASN A 107 -10.84 15.95 10.73
C ASN A 107 -9.41 16.53 10.70
N ASP A 108 -8.41 15.68 10.45
CA ASP A 108 -7.00 16.07 10.44
C ASP A 108 -6.56 16.78 9.14
N ASP A 109 -7.33 16.62 8.06
CA ASP A 109 -7.00 17.12 6.71
C ASP A 109 -8.20 17.82 6.05
N PRO A 110 -8.62 19.00 6.58
CA PRO A 110 -9.83 19.69 6.14
C PRO A 110 -9.74 20.22 4.70
N GLU A 111 -8.54 20.47 4.19
CA GLU A 111 -8.29 20.96 2.83
C GLU A 111 -8.70 19.93 1.76
N HIS A 112 -8.61 18.64 2.09
CA HIS A 112 -8.95 17.53 1.19
C HIS A 112 -10.28 16.83 1.56
N LYS A 113 -11.13 17.50 2.36
CA LYS A 113 -12.38 16.94 2.90
C LYS A 113 -13.26 16.26 1.84
N ASN A 114 -13.44 16.86 0.68
CA ASN A 114 -14.29 16.31 -0.38
C ASN A 114 -13.73 14.99 -0.95
N ALA A 115 -12.41 14.90 -1.13
CA ALA A 115 -11.75 13.69 -1.60
C ALA A 115 -11.89 12.56 -0.58
N HIS A 116 -11.62 12.86 0.70
CA HIS A 116 -11.75 11.91 1.81
C HIS A 116 -13.20 11.44 2.00
N GLN A 117 -14.19 12.33 1.86
CA GLN A 117 -15.61 11.96 1.90
C GLN A 117 -16.00 11.07 0.72
N GLY A 118 -15.50 11.37 -0.48
CA GLY A 118 -15.72 10.53 -1.67
C GLY A 118 -15.17 9.12 -1.47
N LEU A 119 -13.95 9.01 -0.93
CA LEU A 119 -13.33 7.74 -0.63
C LEU A 119 -14.07 6.97 0.46
N LEU A 120 -14.51 7.63 1.53
CA LEU A 120 -15.34 7.02 2.58
C LEU A 120 -16.63 6.45 2.01
N LYS A 121 -17.38 7.23 1.22
CA LYS A 121 -18.62 6.76 0.58
C LYS A 121 -18.36 5.55 -0.33
N LYS A 122 -17.32 5.63 -1.17
CA LYS A 122 -16.94 4.54 -2.08
C LYS A 122 -16.56 3.27 -1.32
N GLY A 123 -15.68 3.38 -0.31
CA GLY A 123 -15.22 2.22 0.44
C GLY A 123 -16.32 1.57 1.29
N ILE A 124 -17.31 2.32 1.76
CA ILE A 124 -18.51 1.73 2.39
C ILE A 124 -19.32 0.93 1.37
N ALA A 125 -19.59 1.52 0.20
CA ALA A 125 -20.42 0.88 -0.83
C ALA A 125 -19.74 -0.35 -1.46
N GLU A 126 -18.41 -0.34 -1.59
CA GLU A 126 -17.64 -1.38 -2.26
C GLU A 126 -16.89 -2.31 -1.29
N TRP A 127 -17.12 -2.19 0.03
CA TRP A 127 -16.34 -2.89 1.06
C TRP A 127 -16.18 -4.38 0.79
N ASP A 128 -17.29 -5.08 0.56
CA ASP A 128 -17.29 -6.53 0.33
C ASP A 128 -16.55 -6.89 -0.96
N THR A 129 -16.66 -6.05 -2.00
CA THR A 129 -15.89 -6.21 -3.24
C THR A 129 -14.40 -6.07 -2.98
N TRP A 130 -13.99 -5.09 -2.17
CA TRP A 130 -12.57 -4.90 -1.82
C TRP A 130 -12.05 -6.09 -1.01
N LYS A 131 -12.82 -6.58 -0.02
CA LYS A 131 -12.44 -7.76 0.78
C LYS A 131 -12.40 -9.04 -0.05
N ALA A 132 -13.31 -9.24 -0.99
CA ALA A 132 -13.29 -10.39 -1.89
C ALA A 132 -12.03 -10.40 -2.77
N ARG A 133 -11.64 -9.23 -3.30
CA ARG A 133 -10.39 -9.07 -4.06
C ARG A 133 -9.16 -9.36 -3.20
N GLU A 134 -9.14 -8.89 -1.95
CA GLU A 134 -8.06 -9.21 -0.99
C GLU A 134 -8.01 -10.70 -0.64
N ALA A 135 -9.16 -11.37 -0.49
CA ALA A 135 -9.20 -12.80 -0.19
C ALA A 135 -8.56 -13.63 -1.32
N GLY A 136 -8.78 -13.23 -2.58
CA GLY A 136 -8.17 -13.84 -3.76
C GLY A 136 -6.68 -13.51 -3.97
N GLU A 137 -6.13 -12.55 -3.21
CA GLU A 137 -4.75 -12.10 -3.35
C GLU A 137 -3.74 -13.23 -3.02
N LYS A 138 -2.65 -13.33 -3.78
CA LYS A 138 -1.63 -14.37 -3.60
C LYS A 138 -0.30 -13.73 -3.21
N GLY A 139 0.13 -13.89 -1.97
CA GLY A 139 1.41 -13.35 -1.50
C GLY A 139 1.43 -13.06 -0.01
N ALA A 140 2.45 -12.30 0.42
CA ALA A 140 2.59 -11.80 1.78
C ALA A 140 1.48 -10.79 2.07
N LYS A 141 0.76 -10.98 3.17
CA LYS A 141 -0.31 -10.08 3.60
C LYS A 141 -0.18 -9.74 5.07
N ILE A 142 -0.48 -8.50 5.39
CA ILE A 142 -0.69 -8.00 6.75
C ILE A 142 -2.12 -7.48 6.81
N VAL A 143 -2.89 -8.01 7.74
CA VAL A 143 -4.24 -7.50 8.02
C VAL A 143 -4.17 -6.82 9.37
N LEU A 144 -4.30 -5.51 9.36
CA LEU A 144 -4.29 -4.69 10.57
C LEU A 144 -5.56 -4.97 11.39
N GLY A 145 -5.37 -5.17 12.68
CA GLY A 145 -6.42 -5.24 13.69
C GLY A 145 -7.05 -3.89 13.97
N ASN A 146 -7.96 -3.88 14.95
CA ASN A 146 -8.63 -2.65 15.36
C ASN A 146 -7.62 -1.64 15.90
N GLU A 147 -7.69 -0.40 15.39
CA GLU A 147 -6.79 0.70 15.73
C GLU A 147 -5.29 0.48 15.47
N GLU A 148 -4.86 -0.65 14.89
CA GLU A 148 -3.47 -0.89 14.48
C GLU A 148 -3.13 -0.22 13.16
N TYR A 149 -2.04 0.53 13.07
CA TYR A 149 -1.54 1.17 11.86
C TYR A 149 -0.26 0.48 11.36
N LEU A 150 0.18 0.81 10.14
CA LEU A 150 1.43 0.28 9.59
C LEU A 150 2.65 0.57 10.48
N SER A 151 2.62 1.67 11.24
CA SER A 151 3.64 2.01 12.24
C SER A 151 3.77 1.00 13.37
N ASP A 152 2.70 0.28 13.70
CA ASP A 152 2.68 -0.64 14.84
C ASP A 152 3.35 -1.99 14.51
N ILE A 153 3.55 -2.28 13.22
CA ILE A 153 4.23 -3.48 12.73
C ILE A 153 5.76 -3.32 12.80
N GLY A 154 6.27 -2.11 12.54
CA GLY A 154 7.72 -1.84 12.50
C GLY A 154 8.43 -2.33 11.22
N VAL A 155 9.54 -1.67 10.89
CA VAL A 155 10.35 -1.92 9.69
C VAL A 155 10.96 -3.33 9.70
N GLU A 156 11.45 -3.78 10.86
CA GLU A 156 12.11 -5.09 10.99
C GLU A 156 11.15 -6.25 10.69
N GLN A 157 9.94 -6.20 11.23
CA GLN A 157 8.94 -7.25 11.00
C GLN A 157 8.52 -7.32 9.53
N ILE A 158 8.35 -6.16 8.88
CA ILE A 158 8.06 -6.06 7.43
C ILE A 158 9.20 -6.70 6.63
N HIS A 159 10.44 -6.39 6.98
CA HIS A 159 11.62 -6.92 6.30
C HIS A 159 11.79 -8.43 6.51
N ASN A 160 11.51 -8.95 7.70
CA ASN A 160 11.53 -10.38 7.99
C ASN A 160 10.44 -11.13 7.22
N LEU A 161 9.22 -10.57 7.16
CA LEU A 161 8.14 -11.11 6.34
C LEU A 161 8.53 -11.14 4.87
N TRP A 162 9.10 -10.05 4.36
CA TRP A 162 9.57 -9.95 2.98
C TRP A 162 10.58 -11.06 2.65
N LYS A 163 11.60 -11.25 3.49
CA LYS A 163 12.61 -12.30 3.33
C LYS A 163 12.02 -13.71 3.33
N ALA A 164 11.03 -13.98 4.16
CA ALA A 164 10.38 -15.29 4.22
C ALA A 164 9.57 -15.63 2.95
N TYR A 165 9.19 -14.61 2.17
CA TYR A 165 8.48 -14.74 0.89
C TYR A 165 9.40 -14.61 -0.33
N LEU A 166 10.72 -14.47 -0.12
CA LEU A 166 11.72 -14.51 -1.18
C LEU A 166 12.05 -15.93 -1.63
#